data_AF-A0A0L8V5R4-F1
#
_entry.id   AF-A0A0L8V5R4-F1
#
_cell.length_a   1.000
_cell.length_b   1.000
_cell.length_c   1.000
_cell.angle_alpha   90.00
_cell.angle_beta   90.00
_cell.angle_gamma   90.00
#
_symmetry.space_group_name_H-M   'P 1'
#
loop_
_entity.id
_entity.type
_entity.pdbx_description
1 polymer ?
#
loop_
_entity_poly.entity_id
_entity_poly.type
_entity_poly.pdbx_seq_one_letter_code
_entity_poly.pdbx_strand_id
1 'polypeptide(L)'
;MNCIEEELIQRYIDGELDAGESQRVEHHLAVCPTCAGLVDRQKQLAWSMKSAISELVKEPVIVPPFVVPTKRKPAFRSSQRKLILALSAACLVAFVVLVWNHNQHEKLTMDDEITILGQTDWPVDANQPIGQQGLKVNLIDPEGNITEYVLQ
;
A
#
# COMPACT_ATOMS: atom_id res chain seq x y z
N MET A 1 36.62 5.00 -36.65
CA MET A 1 36.21 4.23 -35.47
C MET A 1 35.59 5.21 -34.50
N ASN A 2 34.35 4.97 -34.06
CA ASN A 2 33.70 5.85 -33.08
C ASN A 2 34.35 5.65 -31.72
N CYS A 3 34.56 6.76 -31.00
CA CYS A 3 35.00 6.74 -29.60
C CYS A 3 33.92 6.09 -28.71
N ILE A 4 34.35 5.53 -27.58
CA ILE A 4 33.44 5.03 -26.55
C ILE A 4 32.73 6.17 -25.83
N GLU A 5 31.47 5.94 -25.46
CA GLU A 5 30.63 6.90 -24.73
C GLU A 5 31.12 7.08 -23.28
N GLU A 6 30.86 8.25 -22.71
CA GLU A 6 31.33 8.61 -21.35
C GLU A 6 30.75 7.70 -20.26
N GLU A 7 29.48 7.28 -20.40
CA GLU A 7 28.85 6.32 -19.49
C GLU A 7 29.60 4.99 -19.45
N LEU A 8 30.04 4.50 -20.61
CA LEU A 8 30.79 3.24 -20.71
C LEU A 8 32.19 3.36 -20.09
N ILE A 9 32.82 4.54 -20.21
CA ILE A 9 34.08 4.86 -19.55
C ILE A 9 33.90 4.83 -18.02
N GLN A 10 32.83 5.42 -17.51
CA GLN A 10 32.57 5.46 -16.07
C GLN A 10 32.32 4.06 -15.51
N ARG A 11 31.45 3.27 -16.15
CA ARG A 11 31.19 1.87 -15.77
C ARG A 11 32.46 1.01 -15.82
N TYR A 12 33.36 1.27 -16.77
CA TYR A 12 34.68 0.61 -16.84
C TYR A 12 35.57 0.97 -15.64
N ILE A 13 35.61 2.25 -15.23
CA ILE A 13 36.38 2.71 -14.08
C ILE A 13 35.82 2.14 -12.77
N ASP A 14 34.50 2.05 -12.64
CA ASP A 14 33.80 1.55 -11.45
C ASP A 14 33.80 0.02 -11.35
N GLY A 15 34.21 -0.69 -12.42
CA GLY A 15 34.27 -2.16 -12.46
C GLY A 15 32.90 -2.82 -12.64
N GLU A 16 31.94 -2.11 -13.23
CA GLU A 16 30.55 -2.55 -13.42
C GLU A 16 30.29 -3.21 -14.79
N LEU A 17 31.34 -3.38 -15.61
CA LEU A 17 31.24 -4.05 -16.90
C LEU A 17 31.31 -5.57 -16.73
N ASP A 18 30.55 -6.29 -17.56
CA ASP A 18 30.76 -7.73 -17.70
C ASP A 18 32.09 -8.04 -18.40
N ALA A 19 32.52 -9.30 -18.40
CA ALA A 19 33.81 -9.70 -18.97
C ALA A 19 33.93 -9.39 -20.48
N GLY A 20 32.83 -9.47 -21.24
CA GLY A 20 32.82 -9.19 -22.68
C GLY A 20 32.80 -7.69 -22.98
N GLU A 21 32.11 -6.90 -22.18
CA GLU A 21 32.16 -5.43 -22.19
C GLU A 21 33.57 -4.92 -21.83
N SER A 22 34.18 -5.43 -20.75
CA SER A 22 35.53 -5.04 -20.33
C SER A 22 36.56 -5.34 -21.42
N GLN A 23 36.53 -6.54 -22.02
CA GLN A 23 37.47 -6.90 -23.08
C GLN A 23 37.33 -6.00 -24.32
N ARG A 24 36.10 -5.60 -24.68
CA ARG A 24 35.86 -4.67 -25.79
C ARG A 24 36.42 -3.28 -25.51
N VAL A 25 36.22 -2.77 -24.29
CA VAL A 25 36.77 -1.48 -23.86
C VAL A 25 38.30 -1.55 -23.85
N GLU A 26 38.90 -2.57 -23.26
CA GLU A 26 40.37 -2.75 -23.24
C GLU A 26 40.96 -2.78 -24.65
N HIS A 27 40.34 -3.51 -25.57
CA HIS A 27 40.78 -3.53 -26.97
C HIS A 27 40.68 -2.15 -27.62
N HIS A 28 39.61 -1.39 -27.36
CA HIS A 28 39.46 -0.03 -27.85
C HIS A 28 40.52 0.91 -27.28
N LEU A 29 40.81 0.83 -25.98
CA LEU A 29 41.82 1.66 -25.31
C LEU A 29 43.24 1.38 -25.84
N ALA A 30 43.53 0.15 -26.27
CA ALA A 30 44.81 -0.20 -26.90
C ALA A 30 45.04 0.49 -28.26
N VAL A 31 43.97 0.88 -28.96
CA VAL A 31 44.05 1.46 -30.32
C VAL A 31 43.63 2.93 -30.40
N CYS A 32 42.92 3.44 -29.38
CA CYS A 32 42.41 4.81 -29.35
C CYS A 32 43.08 5.63 -28.24
N PRO A 33 44.14 6.41 -28.54
CA PRO A 33 44.85 7.21 -27.53
C PRO A 33 43.97 8.31 -26.91
N THR A 34 42.98 8.81 -27.64
CA THR A 34 42.03 9.81 -27.13
C THR A 34 41.20 9.25 -25.98
N CYS A 35 40.62 8.06 -26.15
CA CYS A 35 39.83 7.41 -25.11
C CYS A 35 40.70 6.94 -23.94
N ALA A 36 41.93 6.48 -24.21
CA ALA A 36 42.90 6.16 -23.15
C ALA A 36 43.20 7.39 -22.28
N GLY A 37 43.48 8.54 -22.89
CA GLY A 37 43.71 9.79 -22.17
C GLY A 37 42.50 10.28 -21.36
N LEU A 38 41.27 10.04 -21.85
CA LEU A 38 40.05 10.37 -21.11
C LEU A 38 39.88 9.49 -19.86
N VAL A 39 40.10 8.18 -19.99
CA VAL A 39 40.08 7.23 -18.86
C VAL A 39 41.11 7.63 -17.82
N ASP A 40 42.34 7.94 -18.23
CA ASP A 40 43.41 8.33 -17.31
C ASP A 40 43.09 9.62 -16.57
N ARG A 41 42.53 10.62 -17.27
CA ARG A 41 42.11 11.88 -16.66
C ARG A 41 41.01 11.68 -15.61
N GLN A 42 40.01 10.86 -15.90
CA GLN A 42 38.94 10.55 -14.96
C GLN A 42 39.46 9.77 -13.74
N LYS A 43 40.36 8.79 -13.94
CA LYS A 43 41.02 8.08 -12.84
C LYS A 43 41.83 9.02 -11.94
N GLN A 44 42.57 9.96 -12.53
CA GLN A 44 43.33 10.96 -11.78
C GLN A 44 42.43 11.88 -10.95
N LEU A 45 41.29 12.32 -11.51
CA LEU A 45 40.30 13.12 -10.81
C LEU A 45 39.69 12.35 -9.63
N ALA A 46 39.26 11.10 -9.86
CA ALA A 46 38.71 10.26 -8.79
C ALA A 46 39.73 10.03 -7.67
N TRP A 47 41.00 9.81 -8.03
CA TRP A 47 42.07 9.65 -7.06
C TRP A 47 42.34 10.93 -6.27
N SER A 48 42.41 12.10 -6.93
CA SER A 48 42.66 13.37 -6.23
C SER A 48 41.52 13.72 -5.26
N MET A 49 40.27 13.45 -5.63
CA MET A 49 39.12 13.61 -4.74
C MET A 49 39.23 12.66 -3.52
N LYS A 50 39.55 11.38 -3.76
CA LYS A 50 39.72 10.40 -2.68
C LYS A 50 40.83 10.79 -1.72
N SER A 51 41.96 11.26 -2.23
CA SER A 51 43.08 11.74 -1.42
C SER A 51 42.70 12.97 -0.60
N ALA A 52 42.03 13.96 -1.20
CA ALA A 52 41.55 15.14 -0.49
C ALA A 52 40.54 14.79 0.62
N ILE A 53 39.65 13.83 0.39
CA ILE A 53 38.71 13.34 1.41
C ILE A 53 39.47 12.59 2.51
N SER A 54 40.45 11.74 2.15
CA SER A 54 41.23 10.98 3.12
C SER A 54 42.02 11.87 4.07
N GLU A 55 42.52 13.02 3.61
CA GLU A 55 43.21 14.01 4.46
C GLU A 55 42.27 14.68 5.49
N LEU A 56 40.96 14.75 5.20
CA LEU A 56 39.95 15.29 6.11
C LEU A 56 39.57 14.31 7.23
N VAL A 57 39.86 13.01 7.07
CA VAL A 57 39.54 11.98 8.06
C VAL A 57 40.64 11.93 9.12
N LYS A 58 40.43 12.65 10.23
CA LYS A 58 41.39 12.73 11.34
C LYS A 58 41.64 11.40 12.07
N GLU A 59 40.63 10.51 12.12
CA GLU A 59 40.72 9.24 12.85
C GLU A 59 39.93 8.14 12.12
N PRO A 60 40.45 6.90 12.06
CA PRO A 60 39.72 5.78 11.47
C PRO A 60 38.47 5.48 12.31
N VAL A 61 37.29 5.68 11.71
CA VAL A 61 36.02 5.31 12.34
C VAL A 61 35.94 3.79 12.43
N ILE A 62 36.00 3.25 13.64
CA ILE A 62 35.76 1.82 13.89
C ILE A 62 34.27 1.57 13.68
N VAL A 63 33.90 1.03 12.53
CA VAL A 63 32.52 0.59 12.27
C VAL A 63 32.26 -0.64 13.16
N PRO A 64 31.31 -0.57 14.11
CA PRO A 64 30.99 -1.73 14.94
C PRO A 64 30.47 -2.87 14.07
N PRO A 65 30.67 -4.14 14.46
CA PRO A 65 30.15 -5.27 13.72
C PRO A 65 28.63 -5.17 13.61
N PHE A 66 28.11 -5.42 12.42
CA PHE A 66 26.68 -5.53 12.20
C PHE A 66 26.11 -6.68 13.05
N VAL A 67 25.28 -6.34 14.03
CA VAL A 67 24.54 -7.33 14.81
C VAL A 67 23.30 -7.73 14.01
N VAL A 68 23.39 -8.84 13.29
CA VAL A 68 22.21 -9.43 12.63
C VAL A 68 21.32 -10.00 13.73
N PRO A 69 20.06 -9.54 13.90
CA PRO A 69 19.17 -10.12 14.88
C PRO A 69 18.94 -11.59 14.53
N THR A 70 19.33 -12.49 15.42
CA THR A 70 18.99 -13.91 15.26
C THR A 70 17.47 -14.04 15.28
N LYS A 71 16.92 -14.74 14.28
CA LYS A 71 15.47 -14.95 14.15
C LYS A 71 14.94 -15.50 15.47
N ARG A 72 14.18 -14.68 16.22
CA ARG A 72 13.51 -15.12 17.44
C ARG A 72 12.61 -16.30 17.08
N LYS A 73 12.80 -17.45 17.74
CA LYS A 73 11.86 -18.56 17.59
C LYS A 73 10.47 -18.06 17.99
N PRO A 74 9.40 -18.38 17.24
CA PRO A 74 8.06 -17.96 17.61
C PRO A 74 7.73 -18.50 19.01
N ALA A 75 7.31 -17.61 19.92
CA ALA A 75 7.02 -17.93 21.31
C ALA A 75 5.80 -18.86 21.49
N PHE A 76 4.98 -19.02 20.45
CA PHE A 76 3.78 -19.83 20.50
C PHE A 76 4.08 -21.31 20.28
N ARG A 77 3.83 -22.11 21.33
CA ARG A 77 3.80 -23.58 21.23
C ARG A 77 2.67 -23.99 20.29
N SER A 78 2.93 -24.96 19.41
CA SER A 78 1.97 -25.43 18.39
C SER A 78 0.61 -25.85 18.97
N SER A 79 0.58 -26.34 20.21
CA SER A 79 -0.65 -26.70 20.93
C SER A 79 -1.56 -25.49 21.21
N GLN A 80 -0.99 -24.32 21.56
CA GLN A 80 -1.77 -23.10 21.79
C GLN A 80 -2.43 -22.59 20.51
N ARG A 81 -1.78 -22.76 19.35
CA ARG A 81 -2.38 -22.40 18.05
C ARG A 81 -3.63 -23.23 17.74
N LYS A 82 -3.60 -24.54 18.05
CA LYS A 82 -4.77 -25.42 17.86
C LYS A 82 -5.94 -25.01 18.76
N LEU A 83 -5.66 -24.64 20.01
CA LEU A 83 -6.69 -24.20 20.95
C LEU A 83 -7.32 -22.86 20.54
N ILE A 84 -6.51 -21.88 20.12
CA ILE A 84 -7.01 -20.60 19.62
C ILE A 84 -7.90 -20.80 18.38
N LEU A 85 -7.47 -21.64 17.43
CA LEU A 85 -8.26 -21.93 16.23
C LEU A 85 -9.59 -22.61 16.58
N ALA A 86 -9.57 -23.61 17.45
CA ALA A 86 -10.78 -24.30 17.89
C ALA A 86 -11.77 -23.34 18.59
N LEU A 87 -11.27 -22.47 19.47
CA LEU A 87 -12.09 -21.48 20.16
C LEU A 87 -12.71 -20.48 19.18
N SER A 88 -11.92 -19.95 18.23
CA SER A 88 -12.43 -19.02 17.22
C SER A 88 -13.53 -19.63 16.33
N ALA A 89 -13.38 -20.90 15.94
CA ALA A 89 -14.39 -21.62 15.18
C ALA A 89 -15.68 -21.81 15.99
N ALA A 90 -15.57 -22.17 17.28
CA ALA A 90 -16.73 -22.30 18.16
C ALA A 90 -17.49 -20.97 18.33
N CYS A 91 -16.77 -19.85 18.48
CA CYS A 91 -17.38 -18.52 18.56
C CYS A 91 -18.13 -18.15 17.27
N LEU A 92 -17.58 -18.44 16.10
CA LEU A 92 -18.25 -18.21 14.82
C LEU A 92 -19.54 -19.03 14.68
N VAL A 93 -19.50 -20.32 15.04
CA VAL A 93 -20.69 -21.19 15.01
C VAL A 93 -21.75 -20.67 15.98
N ALA A 94 -21.37 -20.33 17.21
CA ALA A 94 -22.29 -19.77 18.19
C ALA A 94 -22.93 -18.45 17.72
N PHE A 95 -22.14 -17.58 17.10
CA PHE A 95 -22.65 -16.32 16.53
C PHE A 95 -23.67 -16.57 15.42
N VAL A 96 -23.39 -17.49 14.49
CA VAL A 96 -24.34 -17.85 13.41
C VAL A 96 -25.64 -18.42 13.99
N VAL A 97 -25.56 -19.29 15.00
CA VAL A 97 -26.75 -19.85 15.66
C VAL A 97 -27.57 -18.75 16.35
N LEU A 98 -26.91 -17.82 17.05
CA LEU A 98 -27.59 -16.71 17.72
C LEU A 98 -28.28 -15.78 16.72
N VAL A 99 -27.61 -15.41 15.63
CA VAL A 99 -28.20 -14.56 14.58
C VAL A 99 -29.37 -15.28 13.91
N TRP A 100 -29.23 -16.57 13.62
CA TRP A 100 -30.34 -17.36 13.05
C TRP A 100 -31.54 -17.38 13.98
N ASN A 101 -31.33 -17.60 15.28
CA ASN A 101 -32.40 -17.63 16.27
C ASN A 101 -33.05 -16.25 16.46
N HIS A 102 -32.26 -15.18 16.42
CA HIS A 102 -32.78 -13.81 16.49
C HIS A 102 -33.68 -13.48 15.30
N ASN A 103 -33.23 -13.79 14.08
CA ASN A 103 -34.02 -13.53 12.86
C ASN A 103 -35.33 -14.33 12.80
N GLN A 104 -35.36 -15.52 13.42
CA GLN A 104 -36.60 -16.29 13.56
C GLN A 104 -37.60 -15.58 14.49
N HIS A 105 -37.14 -15.04 15.61
CA HIS A 105 -37.98 -14.29 16.54
C HIS A 105 -38.48 -12.96 15.94
N GLU A 106 -37.65 -12.25 15.17
CA GLU A 106 -38.01 -10.98 14.53
C GLU A 106 -39.06 -11.17 13.43
N LYS A 107 -38.99 -12.26 12.66
CA LYS A 107 -40.04 -12.61 11.67
C LYS A 107 -41.41 -12.90 12.29
N LEU A 108 -41.48 -13.30 13.56
CA LEU A 108 -42.75 -13.54 14.26
C LEU A 108 -43.37 -12.24 14.81
N THR A 109 -42.60 -11.15 14.89
CA THR A 109 -43.07 -9.86 15.42
C THR A 109 -43.38 -8.81 14.34
N MET A 110 -42.95 -9.02 13.09
CA MET A 110 -43.16 -8.05 12.00
C MET A 110 -44.56 -8.07 11.36
N ASP A 111 -45.45 -9.01 11.71
CA ASP A 111 -46.80 -9.07 11.13
C ASP A 111 -47.73 -7.93 11.58
N ASP A 112 -47.33 -7.09 12.55
CA ASP A 112 -48.12 -5.97 13.09
C ASP A 112 -47.45 -4.57 12.95
N GLU A 113 -46.31 -4.44 12.26
CA GLU A 113 -45.60 -3.16 12.16
C GLU A 113 -45.99 -2.34 10.92
N ILE A 114 -46.68 -1.21 11.15
CA ILE A 114 -46.94 -0.19 10.11
C ILE A 114 -45.62 0.50 9.76
N THR A 115 -45.18 0.34 8.51
CA THR A 115 -43.96 0.98 8.00
C THR A 115 -44.31 2.35 7.42
N ILE A 116 -43.83 3.42 8.05
CA ILE A 116 -44.00 4.80 7.55
C ILE A 116 -42.79 5.17 6.71
N LEU A 117 -42.98 5.32 5.40
CA LEU A 117 -41.94 5.73 4.47
C LEU A 117 -42.18 7.20 4.07
N GLY A 118 -41.37 8.11 4.63
CA GLY A 118 -41.37 9.51 4.20
C GLY A 118 -40.51 9.69 2.95
N GLN A 119 -41.11 10.06 1.81
CA GLN A 119 -40.38 10.43 0.60
C GLN A 119 -40.48 11.94 0.38
N THR A 120 -39.33 12.63 0.42
CA THR A 120 -39.20 14.06 0.08
C THR A 120 -38.98 14.28 -1.41
N ASP A 121 -39.74 13.59 -2.26
CA ASP A 121 -39.72 13.81 -3.72
C ASP A 121 -40.77 14.87 -4.14
N TRP A 122 -41.31 15.61 -3.16
CA TRP A 122 -42.24 16.71 -3.43
C TRP A 122 -41.49 17.89 -4.08
N PRO A 123 -42.06 18.56 -5.10
CA PRO A 123 -41.42 19.73 -5.70
C PRO A 123 -41.21 20.81 -4.64
N VAL A 124 -39.96 20.98 -4.23
CA VAL A 124 -39.56 21.99 -3.24
C VAL A 124 -39.59 23.35 -3.94
N ASP A 125 -40.55 24.19 -3.57
CA ASP A 125 -40.54 25.60 -3.97
C ASP A 125 -39.57 26.38 -3.07
N ALA A 126 -38.44 26.79 -3.65
CA ALA A 126 -37.40 27.54 -2.96
C ALA A 126 -37.86 28.93 -2.48
N ASN A 127 -39.00 29.43 -2.96
CA ASN A 127 -39.56 30.72 -2.53
C ASN A 127 -40.50 30.60 -1.33
N GLN A 128 -40.84 29.39 -0.88
CA GLN A 128 -41.72 29.18 0.27
C GLN A 128 -40.94 28.76 1.52
N PRO A 129 -41.29 29.29 2.71
CA PRO A 129 -40.69 28.86 3.97
C PRO A 129 -41.00 27.38 4.25
N ILE A 130 -40.08 26.67 4.93
CA ILE A 130 -40.16 25.22 5.17
C ILE A 130 -41.50 24.76 5.78
N GLY A 131 -42.13 25.59 6.61
CA GLY A 131 -43.41 25.30 7.26
C GLY A 131 -44.65 25.46 6.36
N GLN A 132 -44.47 25.89 5.11
CA GLN A 132 -45.52 25.99 4.08
C GLN A 132 -45.27 25.00 2.93
N GLN A 133 -44.25 24.15 3.04
CA GLN A 133 -43.97 23.13 2.04
C GLN A 133 -44.86 21.92 2.27
N GLY A 134 -45.49 21.42 1.20
CA GLY A 134 -46.29 20.20 1.26
C GLY A 134 -45.43 18.97 1.56
N LEU A 135 -45.86 18.14 2.50
CA LEU A 135 -45.23 16.86 2.82
C LEU A 135 -46.12 15.71 2.34
N LYS A 136 -45.58 14.85 1.47
CA LYS A 136 -46.24 13.60 1.08
C LYS A 136 -45.74 12.47 1.99
N VAL A 137 -46.65 11.86 2.75
CA VAL A 137 -46.39 10.72 3.63
C VAL A 137 -47.07 9.50 3.04
N ASN A 138 -46.30 8.43 2.80
CA ASN A 138 -46.84 7.15 2.37
C ASN A 138 -46.86 6.20 3.58
N LEU A 139 -48.04 5.73 3.92
CA LEU A 139 -48.26 4.72 4.95
C LEU A 139 -48.46 3.36 4.27
N ILE A 140 -47.65 2.38 4.66
CA ILE A 140 -47.73 1.00 4.15
C ILE A 140 -48.26 0.12 5.28
N ASP A 141 -49.45 -0.44 5.06
CA ASP A 141 -50.08 -1.42 5.97
C ASP A 141 -49.33 -2.76 5.92
N PRO A 142 -49.34 -3.60 6.97
CA PRO A 142 -48.87 -4.99 6.94
C PRO A 142 -49.31 -5.84 5.74
N GLU A 143 -50.50 -5.62 5.17
CA GLU A 143 -50.95 -6.30 3.93
C GLU A 143 -50.31 -5.73 2.64
N GLY A 144 -49.45 -4.72 2.76
CA GLY A 144 -48.77 -4.06 1.64
C GLY A 144 -49.61 -2.98 0.94
N ASN A 145 -50.73 -2.57 1.52
CA ASN A 145 -51.57 -1.49 0.98
C ASN A 145 -50.90 -0.14 1.24
N ILE A 146 -50.80 0.69 0.20
CA ILE A 146 -50.18 2.02 0.29
C ILE A 146 -51.27 3.08 0.37
N THR A 147 -51.23 3.90 1.43
CA THR A 147 -52.13 5.02 1.63
C THR A 147 -51.32 6.32 1.62
N GLU A 148 -51.70 7.25 0.74
CA GLU A 148 -50.97 8.51 0.56
C GLU A 148 -51.67 9.66 1.30
N TYR A 149 -50.90 10.41 2.10
CA TYR A 149 -51.37 11.62 2.77
C TYR A 149 -50.54 12.82 2.35
N VAL A 150 -51.21 13.91 1.99
CA VAL A 150 -50.55 15.19 1.70
C VAL A 150 -50.88 16.15 2.83
N LEU A 151 -49.86 16.52 3.61
CA LEU A 151 -49.96 17.52 4.65
C LEU A 151 -49.55 18.88 4.05
N GLN A 152 -50.42 19.89 4.20
CA GLN A 152 -50.19 21.27 3.76
C GLN A 152 -49.88 22.18 4.95
#